data_AF-A0A2E9W0L3-F1
#
_entry.id   AF-A0A2E9W0L3-F1
#
_cell.length_a   1.000
_cell.length_b   1.000
_cell.length_c   1.000
_cell.angle_alpha   90.00
_cell.angle_beta   90.00
_cell.angle_gamma   90.00
#
_symmetry.space_group_name_H-M   'P 1'
#
loop_
_entity.id
_entity.type
_entity.pdbx_description
1 polymer ?
#
loop_
_entity_poly.entity_id
_entity_poly.type
_entity_poly.pdbx_seq_one_letter_code
_entity_poly.pdbx_strand_id
1 'polypeptide(L)'
;MVCRHAVAGRNLPHAGQRGQPDRPDRAVEERAPCRLGNGRRRLEGSERRGDRLRPSSPGGEAARTGNPTLGDKVTGTPVDRASGRLPGQTAEAHILSDLVDLLAAGRSGVLATVISTDRSVPRHAGSRMLITDDGRRIGSVGGGEMEARVAAEADACLAEGTPRLLEYQLVNPGDGDPGVCGGRATILMEPHMPPSTVLVIGYGHIGQAVTDLAHWLGYRVVATDDRPGTLDDPTAADLVVAGPVSEALEQVDLTPRDHAVVVTRNTDLDVESLVCLLTTDVGSIGVMGSARRWETTCQRLRELGTTPDDLKRVASPIGLELGAENPEEIAVSVMAQIVALDRSTAR
;
A
#
# COMPACT_ATOMS: atom_id res chain seq x y z
N MET A 1 -1.61 16.89 33.11
CA MET A 1 -0.65 18.01 33.20
C MET A 1 0.11 18.04 31.89
N VAL A 2 -0.40 18.78 30.91
CA VAL A 2 0.06 18.72 29.51
C VAL A 2 0.97 19.91 29.24
N CYS A 3 2.25 19.64 28.98
CA CYS A 3 3.22 20.65 28.60
C CYS A 3 3.06 21.02 27.13
N ARG A 4 2.49 22.21 26.87
CA ARG A 4 2.60 22.91 25.58
C ARG A 4 4.05 23.31 25.36
N HIS A 5 4.63 22.97 24.20
CA HIS A 5 5.87 23.59 23.72
C HIS A 5 5.61 24.33 22.41
N ALA A 6 6.20 25.52 22.36
CA ALA A 6 6.07 26.52 21.32
C ALA A 6 6.87 26.14 20.08
N VAL A 7 6.28 26.41 18.90
CA VAL A 7 6.93 26.30 17.60
C VAL A 7 7.76 27.56 17.37
N ALA A 8 9.08 27.39 17.23
CA ALA A 8 9.98 28.42 16.72
C ALA A 8 10.09 28.28 15.20
N GLY A 9 9.57 29.26 14.47
CA GLY A 9 9.67 29.33 13.02
C GLY A 9 11.11 29.51 12.54
N ARG A 10 11.50 28.75 11.50
CA ARG A 10 12.69 29.01 10.70
C ARG A 10 12.28 29.20 9.24
N ASN A 11 12.60 30.38 8.72
CA ASN A 11 12.42 30.79 7.33
C ASN A 11 13.37 30.02 6.40
N LEU A 12 12.84 29.57 5.27
CA LEU A 12 13.59 29.10 4.10
C LEU A 12 14.00 30.32 3.23
N PRO A 13 15.17 30.30 2.54
CA PRO A 13 15.56 31.38 1.65
C PRO A 13 14.92 31.21 0.26
N HIS A 14 14.38 32.31 -0.30
CA HIS A 14 13.96 32.38 -1.70
C HIS A 14 15.07 32.97 -2.58
N ALA A 15 15.43 32.23 -3.64
CA ALA A 15 16.21 32.70 -4.77
C ALA A 15 15.36 33.62 -5.67
N GLY A 16 15.96 34.72 -6.12
CA GLY A 16 15.22 35.88 -6.66
C GLY A 16 14.94 35.88 -8.16
N GLN A 17 14.29 36.96 -8.60
CA GLN A 17 14.51 37.60 -9.88
C GLN A 17 13.80 38.97 -9.98
N ARG A 18 14.51 39.91 -10.62
CA ARG A 18 14.09 41.14 -11.31
C ARG A 18 13.75 42.37 -10.44
N GLY A 19 14.43 43.46 -10.75
CA GLY A 19 14.34 44.73 -10.04
C GLY A 19 13.64 45.84 -10.80
N GLN A 20 13.38 46.92 -10.08
CA GLN A 20 13.55 48.32 -10.47
C GLN A 20 13.37 49.21 -9.22
N PRO A 21 13.95 50.43 -9.18
CA PRO A 21 14.15 51.20 -7.95
C PRO A 21 13.09 52.28 -7.71
N ASP A 22 12.75 52.57 -6.44
CA ASP A 22 13.01 53.88 -5.78
C ASP A 22 12.35 54.01 -4.38
N ARG A 23 13.11 54.68 -3.51
CA ARG A 23 13.01 55.15 -2.09
C ARG A 23 11.65 55.69 -1.55
N PRO A 24 11.55 56.16 -0.27
CA PRO A 24 11.90 55.56 1.04
C PRO A 24 10.85 55.85 2.17
N ASP A 25 11.13 55.30 3.36
CA ASP A 25 10.77 55.76 4.73
C ASP A 25 9.31 56.03 5.14
N ARG A 26 8.86 55.33 6.21
CA ARG A 26 8.69 55.94 7.55
C ARG A 26 8.37 54.93 8.64
N ALA A 27 8.83 55.27 9.83
CA ALA A 27 8.91 54.49 11.06
C ALA A 27 7.64 54.57 11.94
N VAL A 28 7.74 53.88 13.10
CA VAL A 28 7.04 54.14 14.39
C VAL A 28 5.64 53.49 14.50
N GLU A 29 5.18 52.78 15.54
CA GLU A 29 5.49 52.75 16.98
C GLU A 29 5.01 51.46 17.67
N GLU A 30 5.63 51.13 18.80
CA GLU A 30 5.19 50.14 19.81
C GLU A 30 4.04 50.66 20.69
N ARG A 31 3.19 49.76 21.23
CA ARG A 31 3.02 49.46 22.68
C ARG A 31 1.65 48.84 23.07
N ALA A 32 1.75 47.57 23.50
CA ALA A 32 1.36 47.01 24.81
C ALA A 32 -0.08 47.06 25.39
N PRO A 33 -0.45 46.10 26.28
CA PRO A 33 -1.82 45.61 26.48
C PRO A 33 -2.42 45.87 27.88
N CYS A 34 -3.73 45.62 28.04
CA CYS A 34 -4.43 45.63 29.34
C CYS A 34 -5.17 44.31 29.62
N ARG A 35 -5.12 43.91 30.89
CA ARG A 35 -5.51 42.62 31.49
C ARG A 35 -6.88 42.67 32.20
N LEU A 36 -7.49 41.47 32.31
CA LEU A 36 -8.23 40.87 33.43
C LEU A 36 -9.60 41.42 33.90
N GLY A 37 -10.54 40.49 34.13
CA GLY A 37 -11.70 40.65 35.00
C GLY A 37 -12.52 39.36 35.18
N ASN A 38 -12.51 38.80 36.39
CA ASN A 38 -13.24 37.61 36.87
C ASN A 38 -14.74 37.88 37.15
N GLY A 39 -15.58 36.83 37.16
CA GLY A 39 -16.91 36.85 37.80
C GLY A 39 -17.58 35.47 37.95
N ARG A 40 -17.94 35.09 39.18
CA ARG A 40 -18.60 33.83 39.62
C ARG A 40 -20.10 34.02 39.89
N ARG A 41 -20.90 32.93 39.84
CA ARG A 41 -21.94 32.39 40.79
C ARG A 41 -23.06 31.63 40.02
N ARG A 42 -23.34 30.32 40.30
CA ARG A 42 -24.36 29.69 41.21
C ARG A 42 -25.82 30.03 40.86
N LEU A 43 -26.88 29.21 41.00
CA LEU A 43 -27.24 27.78 41.22
C LEU A 43 -28.80 27.73 41.17
N GLU A 44 -29.41 26.52 41.32
CA GLU A 44 -30.86 26.16 41.52
C GLU A 44 -31.62 25.73 40.24
N GLY A 45 -32.39 24.64 40.14
CA GLY A 45 -32.84 23.60 41.08
C GLY A 45 -34.39 23.45 41.09
N SER A 46 -34.94 22.29 40.66
CA SER A 46 -36.23 21.63 41.09
C SER A 46 -36.70 20.61 40.03
N GLU A 47 -36.80 19.29 40.31
CA GLU A 47 -37.90 18.51 40.94
C GLU A 47 -39.18 18.42 40.05
N ARG A 48 -39.93 17.33 39.80
CA ARG A 48 -40.29 16.03 40.44
C ARG A 48 -41.14 15.18 39.43
N ARG A 49 -40.94 13.85 39.31
CA ARG A 49 -41.75 12.67 39.79
C ARG A 49 -43.15 12.34 39.17
N GLY A 50 -43.28 11.06 38.77
CA GLY A 50 -44.42 10.13 38.99
C GLY A 50 -45.32 9.84 37.77
N ASP A 51 -46.00 8.69 37.59
CA ASP A 51 -45.98 7.32 38.14
C ASP A 51 -46.96 6.47 37.25
N ARG A 52 -46.68 5.16 37.08
CA ARG A 52 -47.52 3.98 36.70
C ARG A 52 -48.78 4.06 35.79
N LEU A 53 -48.93 3.06 34.89
CA LEU A 53 -49.94 1.96 34.92
C LEU A 53 -50.12 1.25 33.54
N ARG A 54 -50.21 -0.09 33.55
CA ARG A 54 -50.80 -0.99 32.52
C ARG A 54 -52.26 -1.32 32.96
N PRO A 55 -53.25 -1.70 32.11
CA PRO A 55 -53.25 -3.02 31.40
C PRO A 55 -54.11 -3.19 30.09
N SER A 56 -53.88 -4.35 29.42
CA SER A 56 -54.76 -5.27 28.64
C SER A 56 -55.63 -4.85 27.42
N SER A 57 -55.52 -5.71 26.38
CA SER A 57 -56.17 -5.87 25.04
C SER A 57 -57.73 -6.00 25.05
N PRO A 58 -58.51 -6.06 23.91
CA PRO A 58 -58.32 -6.94 22.72
C PRO A 58 -58.81 -6.46 21.31
N GLY A 59 -58.39 -7.18 20.26
CA GLY A 59 -59.24 -7.54 19.08
C GLY A 59 -59.07 -6.75 17.77
N GLY A 60 -58.74 -7.46 16.67
CA GLY A 60 -59.03 -7.02 15.29
C GLY A 60 -58.01 -7.47 14.22
N GLU A 61 -58.32 -8.55 13.50
CA GLU A 61 -57.80 -8.95 12.17
C GLU A 61 -57.89 -7.79 11.15
N ALA A 62 -57.21 -7.67 10.00
CA ALA A 62 -56.32 -8.44 9.12
C ALA A 62 -55.44 -7.39 8.40
N ALA A 63 -54.26 -7.65 7.84
CA ALA A 63 -54.04 -8.42 6.62
C ALA A 63 -52.52 -8.63 6.45
N ARG A 64 -52.17 -9.85 6.05
CA ARG A 64 -50.79 -10.31 5.81
C ARG A 64 -50.37 -9.95 4.40
N THR A 65 -49.25 -9.24 4.24
CA THR A 65 -48.39 -9.34 3.06
C THR A 65 -47.13 -10.07 3.49
N GLY A 66 -47.07 -11.35 3.15
CA GLY A 66 -45.93 -12.21 3.44
C GLY A 66 -44.75 -11.87 2.54
N ASN A 67 -43.59 -11.68 3.16
CA ASN A 67 -42.30 -11.72 2.47
C ASN A 67 -41.72 -13.12 2.71
N PRO A 68 -41.44 -13.92 1.67
CA PRO A 68 -41.00 -15.30 1.87
C PRO A 68 -39.57 -15.34 2.38
N THR A 69 -39.40 -15.99 3.52
CA THR A 69 -38.16 -16.59 3.98
C THR A 69 -37.99 -17.93 3.29
N LEU A 70 -36.88 -18.10 2.57
CA LEU A 70 -36.28 -19.38 2.15
C LEU A 70 -34.79 -19.03 1.97
N GLY A 71 -33.81 -19.57 2.70
CA GLY A 71 -33.76 -20.93 3.19
C GLY A 71 -33.37 -21.88 2.07
N ASP A 72 -32.27 -21.60 1.36
CA ASP A 72 -31.54 -22.62 0.61
C ASP A 72 -30.08 -22.60 1.01
N LYS A 73 -29.68 -23.69 1.67
CA LYS A 73 -28.30 -24.05 1.93
C LYS A 73 -27.65 -24.36 0.58
N VAL A 74 -26.90 -23.43 0.03
CA VAL A 74 -25.92 -23.77 -1.01
C VAL A 74 -24.74 -24.43 -0.31
N THR A 75 -24.84 -25.74 -0.10
CA THR A 75 -23.69 -26.60 0.15
C THR A 75 -22.91 -26.69 -1.17
N GLY A 76 -22.15 -25.64 -1.46
CA GLY A 76 -21.15 -25.65 -2.51
C GLY A 76 -19.91 -26.36 -1.97
N THR A 77 -19.73 -27.62 -2.34
CA THR A 77 -18.44 -28.32 -2.27
C THR A 77 -17.36 -27.41 -2.86
N PRO A 78 -16.13 -27.35 -2.29
CA PRO A 78 -15.07 -26.54 -2.88
C PRO A 78 -14.84 -27.02 -4.31
N VAL A 79 -15.15 -26.18 -5.29
CA VAL A 79 -14.77 -26.46 -6.67
C VAL A 79 -13.27 -26.29 -6.72
N ASP A 80 -12.56 -27.42 -6.69
CA ASP A 80 -11.16 -27.52 -7.05
C ASP A 80 -11.00 -26.85 -8.43
N ARG A 81 -10.47 -25.63 -8.44
CA ARG A 81 -10.25 -24.84 -9.66
C ARG A 81 -9.01 -25.38 -10.36
N ALA A 82 -9.07 -26.63 -10.80
CA ALA A 82 -8.22 -27.10 -11.87
C ALA A 82 -8.42 -26.17 -13.07
N SER A 83 -7.33 -25.60 -13.58
CA SER A 83 -7.28 -24.62 -14.66
C SER A 83 -8.23 -24.96 -15.82
N GLY A 84 -9.39 -24.30 -15.81
CA GLY A 84 -10.48 -24.55 -16.74
C GLY A 84 -10.15 -23.97 -18.12
N ARG A 85 -9.35 -24.69 -18.92
CA ARG A 85 -9.17 -24.36 -20.34
C ARG A 85 -10.51 -24.54 -21.05
N LEU A 86 -11.08 -23.43 -21.53
CA LEU A 86 -12.24 -23.49 -22.41
C LEU A 86 -11.83 -24.10 -23.77
N PRO A 87 -12.55 -25.11 -24.29
CA PRO A 87 -12.20 -25.73 -25.57
C PRO A 87 -12.24 -24.72 -26.73
N GLY A 88 -11.25 -24.78 -27.62
CA GLY A 88 -11.26 -24.07 -28.91
C GLY A 88 -10.64 -22.66 -28.92
N GLN A 89 -9.96 -22.24 -27.86
CA GLN A 89 -9.28 -20.95 -27.79
C GLN A 89 -7.80 -21.06 -28.22
N THR A 90 -7.29 -20.06 -28.95
CA THR A 90 -5.88 -19.98 -29.39
C THR A 90 -4.96 -19.60 -28.22
N ALA A 91 -3.64 -19.85 -28.35
CA ALA A 91 -2.64 -19.49 -27.32
C ALA A 91 -2.69 -18.00 -26.92
N GLU A 92 -3.14 -17.12 -27.82
CA GLU A 92 -3.29 -15.68 -27.61
C GLU A 92 -4.50 -15.31 -26.71
N ALA A 93 -5.49 -16.19 -26.61
CA ALA A 93 -6.70 -15.98 -25.81
C ALA A 93 -6.50 -16.25 -24.31
N HIS A 94 -5.39 -16.89 -23.91
CA HIS A 94 -5.13 -17.30 -22.52
C HIS A 94 -4.07 -16.48 -21.79
N ILE A 95 -3.37 -15.57 -22.48
CA ILE A 95 -2.28 -14.80 -21.90
C ILE A 95 -2.67 -13.99 -20.66
N LEU A 96 -3.91 -13.51 -20.60
CA LEU A 96 -4.44 -12.79 -19.43
C LEU A 96 -4.71 -13.74 -18.26
N SER A 97 -5.14 -14.98 -18.53
CA SER A 97 -5.27 -16.01 -17.50
C SER A 97 -3.89 -16.42 -16.97
N ASP A 98 -2.91 -16.59 -17.86
CA ASP A 98 -1.52 -16.88 -17.48
C ASP A 98 -0.92 -15.76 -16.60
N LEU A 99 -1.24 -14.50 -16.92
CA LEU A 99 -0.85 -13.35 -16.09
C LEU A 99 -1.53 -13.40 -14.71
N VAL A 100 -2.82 -13.69 -14.64
CA VAL A 100 -3.53 -13.80 -13.35
C VAL A 100 -2.95 -14.94 -12.51
N ASP A 101 -2.69 -16.10 -13.10
CA ASP A 101 -2.09 -17.25 -12.42
C ASP A 101 -0.66 -16.93 -11.93
N LEU A 102 0.12 -16.19 -12.73
CA LEU A 102 1.45 -15.70 -12.35
C LEU A 102 1.39 -14.80 -11.11
N LEU A 103 0.49 -13.82 -11.10
CA LEU A 103 0.32 -12.89 -9.99
C LEU A 103 -0.20 -13.60 -8.73
N ALA A 104 -1.13 -14.54 -8.89
CA ALA A 104 -1.64 -15.36 -7.79
C ALA A 104 -0.56 -16.25 -7.16
N ALA A 105 0.46 -16.64 -7.94
CA ALA A 105 1.64 -17.34 -7.44
C ALA A 105 2.68 -16.41 -6.80
N GLY A 106 2.38 -15.12 -6.60
CA GLY A 106 3.30 -14.15 -6.02
C GLY A 106 4.43 -13.73 -6.96
N ARG A 107 4.28 -13.96 -8.27
CA ARG A 107 5.31 -13.68 -9.28
C ARG A 107 4.95 -12.49 -10.14
N SER A 108 5.96 -11.86 -10.73
CA SER A 108 5.81 -10.67 -11.56
C SER A 108 6.04 -10.99 -13.04
N GLY A 109 5.54 -10.13 -13.92
CA GLY A 109 5.78 -10.22 -15.35
C GLY A 109 5.41 -8.94 -16.09
N VAL A 110 5.88 -8.81 -17.33
CA VAL A 110 5.56 -7.69 -18.22
C VAL A 110 4.62 -8.18 -19.30
N LEU A 111 3.47 -7.53 -19.42
CA LEU A 111 2.58 -7.71 -20.56
C LEU A 111 2.97 -6.71 -21.65
N ALA A 112 3.55 -7.21 -22.73
CA ALA A 112 3.85 -6.44 -23.92
C ALA A 112 2.68 -6.54 -24.91
N THR A 113 2.13 -5.40 -25.32
CA THR A 113 1.00 -5.31 -26.26
C THR A 113 1.39 -4.45 -27.46
N VAL A 114 1.21 -4.97 -28.67
CA VAL A 114 1.33 -4.15 -29.90
C VAL A 114 0.11 -3.23 -29.97
N ILE A 115 0.30 -1.94 -29.68
CA ILE A 115 -0.80 -0.96 -29.63
C ILE A 115 -1.00 -0.20 -30.94
N SER A 116 0.03 -0.15 -31.79
CA SER A 116 -0.03 0.50 -33.09
C SER A 116 0.94 -0.14 -34.06
N THR A 117 0.53 -0.19 -35.32
CA THR A 117 1.29 -0.75 -36.42
C THR A 117 1.09 0.11 -37.65
N ASP A 118 2.16 0.53 -38.29
CA ASP A 118 2.16 1.25 -39.56
C ASP A 118 2.89 0.43 -40.62
N ARG A 119 2.32 0.34 -41.82
CA ARG A 119 2.72 -0.55 -42.93
C ARG A 119 2.73 -2.04 -42.54
N SER A 120 3.22 -2.92 -43.41
CA SER A 120 3.15 -4.38 -43.19
C SER A 120 4.09 -4.82 -42.07
N VAL A 121 3.49 -5.18 -40.94
CA VAL A 121 4.15 -5.87 -39.81
C VAL A 121 3.60 -7.30 -39.72
N PRO A 122 4.40 -8.26 -39.21
CA PRO A 122 4.04 -9.68 -39.17
C PRO A 122 2.83 -10.01 -38.27
N ARG A 123 2.44 -9.10 -37.37
CA ARG A 123 1.27 -9.26 -36.50
C ARG A 123 0.44 -7.98 -36.40
N HIS A 124 -0.86 -8.14 -36.19
CA HIS A 124 -1.81 -7.02 -36.08
C HIS A 124 -1.77 -6.39 -34.68
N ALA A 125 -2.16 -5.12 -34.59
CA ALA A 125 -2.44 -4.47 -33.32
C ALA A 125 -3.35 -5.35 -32.45
N GLY A 126 -3.03 -5.44 -31.15
CA GLY A 126 -3.68 -6.33 -30.19
C GLY A 126 -2.92 -7.63 -29.90
N SER A 127 -1.85 -7.93 -30.63
CA SER A 127 -0.96 -9.07 -30.32
C SER A 127 -0.23 -8.83 -29.00
N ARG A 128 -0.09 -9.89 -28.19
CA ARG A 128 0.45 -9.82 -26.82
C ARG A 128 1.53 -10.85 -26.56
N MET A 129 2.50 -10.47 -25.74
CA MET A 129 3.53 -11.35 -25.18
C MET A 129 3.70 -11.05 -23.69
N LEU A 130 3.68 -12.09 -22.87
CA LEU A 130 3.94 -12.02 -21.44
C LEU A 130 5.36 -12.51 -21.21
N ILE A 131 6.16 -11.68 -20.55
CA ILE A 131 7.52 -11.99 -20.13
C ILE A 131 7.49 -12.14 -18.61
N THR A 132 7.70 -13.33 -18.10
CA THR A 132 7.71 -13.59 -16.65
C THR A 132 9.04 -13.15 -16.04
N ASP A 133 9.08 -12.95 -14.72
CA ASP A 133 10.29 -12.60 -13.96
C ASP A 133 11.44 -13.64 -14.04
N ASP A 134 11.18 -14.86 -14.51
CA ASP A 134 12.21 -15.87 -14.81
C ASP A 134 12.54 -15.97 -16.32
N GLY A 135 12.11 -14.99 -17.11
CA GLY A 135 12.45 -14.84 -18.52
C GLY A 135 11.66 -15.74 -19.49
N ARG A 136 10.68 -16.51 -19.02
CA ARG A 136 9.79 -17.26 -19.92
C ARG A 136 8.92 -16.30 -20.72
N ARG A 137 8.66 -16.67 -21.98
CA ARG A 137 7.86 -15.88 -22.93
C ARG A 137 6.62 -16.67 -23.32
N ILE A 138 5.46 -16.07 -23.14
CA ILE A 138 4.16 -16.66 -23.47
C ILE A 138 3.47 -15.73 -24.46
N GLY A 139 3.00 -16.25 -25.60
CA GLY A 139 2.50 -15.42 -26.69
C GLY A 139 3.61 -14.86 -27.57
N SER A 140 3.29 -13.86 -28.41
CA SER A 140 4.20 -13.29 -29.42
C SER A 140 3.71 -11.92 -29.86
N VAL A 141 4.64 -10.97 -30.00
CA VAL A 141 4.36 -9.61 -30.53
C VAL A 141 4.72 -9.46 -32.01
N GLY A 142 5.33 -10.46 -32.64
CA GLY A 142 5.71 -10.36 -34.06
C GLY A 142 6.89 -11.23 -34.50
N GLY A 143 7.57 -11.92 -33.58
CA GLY A 143 8.76 -12.73 -33.87
C GLY A 143 10.06 -11.92 -34.00
N GLY A 144 11.18 -12.63 -34.03
CA GLY A 144 12.50 -12.09 -34.40
C GLY A 144 13.08 -11.08 -33.41
N GLU A 145 13.75 -10.06 -33.94
CA GLU A 145 14.46 -9.02 -33.17
C GLU A 145 13.52 -8.22 -32.24
N MET A 146 12.27 -8.01 -32.67
CA MET A 146 11.26 -7.30 -31.87
C MET A 146 11.04 -7.99 -30.51
N GLU A 147 10.91 -9.32 -30.50
CA GLU A 147 10.70 -10.09 -29.26
C GLU A 147 11.96 -10.11 -28.38
N ALA A 148 13.14 -10.17 -28.99
CA ALA A 148 14.41 -10.10 -28.28
C ALA A 148 14.57 -8.76 -27.56
N ARG A 149 14.21 -7.65 -28.22
CA ARG A 149 14.27 -6.31 -27.64
C ARG A 149 13.27 -6.14 -26.50
N VAL A 150 12.02 -6.58 -26.68
CA VAL A 150 11.02 -6.54 -25.61
C VAL A 150 11.47 -7.35 -24.39
N ALA A 151 12.06 -8.52 -24.60
CA ALA A 151 12.58 -9.32 -23.50
C ALA A 151 13.77 -8.66 -22.79
N ALA A 152 14.66 -7.98 -23.53
CA ALA A 152 15.79 -7.25 -22.95
C ALA A 152 15.37 -6.05 -22.08
N GLU A 153 14.22 -5.44 -22.38
CA GLU A 153 13.69 -4.29 -21.64
C GLU A 153 12.75 -4.71 -20.49
N ALA A 154 12.38 -5.99 -20.39
CA ALA A 154 11.41 -6.48 -19.42
C ALA A 154 11.88 -6.32 -17.98
N ASP A 155 13.14 -6.67 -17.69
CA ASP A 155 13.71 -6.56 -16.34
C ASP A 155 13.73 -5.11 -15.84
N ALA A 156 14.11 -4.18 -16.71
CA ALA A 156 14.12 -2.75 -16.39
C ALA A 156 12.69 -2.21 -16.19
N CYS A 157 11.73 -2.68 -16.99
CA CYS A 157 10.31 -2.34 -16.85
C CYS A 157 9.73 -2.85 -15.52
N LEU A 158 10.09 -4.07 -15.09
CA LEU A 158 9.71 -4.61 -13.78
C LEU A 158 10.37 -3.86 -12.63
N ALA A 159 11.67 -3.60 -12.73
CA ALA A 159 12.44 -2.93 -11.68
C ALA A 159 11.92 -1.50 -11.40
N GLU A 160 11.54 -0.77 -12.45
CA GLU A 160 10.94 0.56 -12.31
C GLU A 160 9.45 0.53 -11.97
N GLY A 161 8.75 -0.57 -12.25
CA GLY A 161 7.31 -0.72 -11.97
C GLY A 161 6.41 0.24 -12.76
N THR A 162 6.93 0.90 -13.80
CA THR A 162 6.19 1.86 -14.63
C THR A 162 6.02 1.37 -16.07
N PRO A 163 4.86 1.64 -16.72
CA PRO A 163 4.66 1.29 -18.11
C PRO A 163 5.61 2.02 -19.05
N ARG A 164 6.05 1.35 -20.13
CA ARG A 164 6.96 1.91 -21.13
C ARG A 164 6.41 1.74 -22.55
N LEU A 165 6.80 2.65 -23.43
CA LEU A 165 6.55 2.53 -24.87
C LEU A 165 7.86 2.22 -25.59
N LEU A 166 7.88 1.11 -26.32
CA LEU A 166 8.96 0.80 -27.26
C LEU A 166 8.50 1.07 -28.68
N GLU A 167 9.24 1.92 -29.39
CA GLU A 167 9.09 2.07 -30.83
C GLU A 167 10.08 1.15 -31.55
N TYR A 168 9.55 0.32 -32.43
CA TYR A 168 10.32 -0.55 -33.31
C TYR A 168 10.13 -0.12 -34.76
N GLN A 169 11.24 0.09 -35.46
CA GLN A 169 11.25 0.33 -36.91
C GLN A 169 11.88 -0.90 -37.56
N LEU A 170 11.16 -1.54 -38.46
CA LEU A 170 11.73 -2.56 -39.33
C LEU A 170 12.67 -1.86 -40.32
N VAL A 171 13.98 -2.02 -40.14
CA VAL A 171 15.00 -1.35 -40.98
C VAL A 171 15.16 -2.10 -42.31
N ASN A 172 15.49 -1.33 -43.36
CA ASN A 172 15.52 -1.75 -44.77
C ASN A 172 16.64 -2.77 -45.14
N PRO A 173 16.53 -3.47 -46.30
CA PRO A 173 17.31 -4.63 -46.79
C PRO A 173 18.83 -4.51 -47.02
N GLY A 174 19.56 -3.63 -46.33
CA GLY A 174 21.02 -3.54 -46.46
C GLY A 174 21.78 -4.73 -45.86
N ASP A 175 21.15 -5.44 -44.92
CA ASP A 175 21.79 -6.44 -44.04
C ASP A 175 21.22 -7.88 -44.16
N GLY A 176 20.50 -8.20 -45.24
CA GLY A 176 20.42 -9.59 -45.73
C GLY A 176 19.24 -10.49 -45.35
N ASP A 177 18.03 -9.96 -45.11
CA ASP A 177 16.81 -10.80 -44.99
C ASP A 177 15.79 -10.51 -46.12
N PRO A 178 15.41 -11.49 -46.97
CA PRO A 178 14.47 -11.32 -48.06
C PRO A 178 13.01 -11.31 -47.55
N GLY A 179 12.57 -10.20 -46.94
CA GLY A 179 11.19 -9.98 -46.54
C GLY A 179 10.84 -8.48 -46.49
N VAL A 180 9.97 -8.04 -47.40
CA VAL A 180 9.61 -6.62 -47.60
C VAL A 180 8.64 -6.12 -46.52
N CYS A 181 9.02 -5.04 -45.80
CA CYS A 181 8.23 -3.80 -45.56
C CYS A 181 8.77 -3.02 -44.33
N GLY A 182 9.17 -1.76 -44.53
CA GLY A 182 9.64 -0.85 -43.46
C GLY A 182 8.54 -0.39 -42.49
N GLY A 183 7.86 -1.32 -41.84
CA GLY A 183 6.81 -1.06 -40.87
C GLY A 183 7.34 -0.47 -39.56
N ARG A 184 6.47 0.28 -38.88
CA ARG A 184 6.72 0.76 -37.51
C ARG A 184 5.72 0.09 -36.58
N ALA A 185 6.18 -0.42 -35.46
CA ALA A 185 5.32 -0.92 -34.39
C ALA A 185 5.58 -0.14 -33.11
N THR A 186 4.51 0.15 -32.36
CA THR A 186 4.61 0.68 -31.00
C THR A 186 4.11 -0.40 -30.06
N ILE A 187 4.95 -0.75 -29.10
CA ILE A 187 4.68 -1.78 -28.09
C ILE A 187 4.55 -1.08 -26.74
N LEU A 188 3.41 -1.27 -26.10
CA LEU A 188 3.20 -0.91 -24.71
C LEU A 188 3.69 -2.07 -23.84
N MET A 189 4.63 -1.80 -22.94
CA MET A 189 5.10 -2.73 -21.92
C MET A 189 4.48 -2.32 -20.59
N GLU A 190 3.69 -3.21 -20.00
CA GLU A 190 2.99 -2.99 -18.74
C GLU A 190 3.56 -3.95 -17.69
N PRO A 191 4.29 -3.46 -16.68
CA PRO A 191 4.74 -4.31 -15.60
C PRO A 191 3.56 -4.64 -14.69
N HIS A 192 3.45 -5.91 -14.35
CA HIS A 192 2.46 -6.44 -13.42
C HIS A 192 3.18 -7.20 -12.33
N MET A 193 2.91 -6.82 -11.09
CA MET A 193 3.52 -7.39 -9.91
C MET A 193 2.42 -7.78 -8.92
N PRO A 194 2.64 -8.75 -8.02
CA PRO A 194 1.68 -9.04 -6.98
C PRO A 194 1.42 -7.80 -6.10
N PRO A 195 0.31 -7.77 -5.36
CA PRO A 195 0.06 -6.76 -4.35
C PRO A 195 1.25 -6.63 -3.39
N SER A 196 1.60 -5.40 -3.03
CA SER A 196 2.60 -5.15 -2.01
C SER A 196 2.17 -5.77 -0.68
N THR A 197 3.14 -6.24 0.08
CA THR A 197 2.96 -6.86 1.39
C THR A 197 3.06 -5.81 2.49
N VAL A 198 2.12 -5.83 3.43
CA VAL A 198 2.19 -5.10 4.70
C VAL A 198 2.40 -6.11 5.82
N LEU A 199 3.62 -6.15 6.38
CA LEU A 199 3.96 -6.93 7.55
C LEU A 199 3.63 -6.13 8.81
N VAL A 200 2.60 -6.54 9.55
CA VAL A 200 2.15 -5.92 10.80
C VAL A 200 2.72 -6.69 11.99
N ILE A 201 3.56 -6.01 12.79
CA ILE A 201 4.26 -6.58 13.94
C ILE A 201 3.65 -6.01 15.22
N GLY A 202 2.98 -6.88 15.96
CA GLY A 202 2.08 -6.53 17.05
C GLY A 202 0.63 -6.51 16.56
N TYR A 203 -0.22 -7.34 17.16
CA TYR A 203 -1.62 -7.54 16.79
C TYR A 203 -2.57 -7.14 17.94
N GLY A 204 -2.21 -6.06 18.65
CA GLY A 204 -3.15 -5.36 19.54
C GLY A 204 -4.21 -4.57 18.75
N HIS A 205 -5.02 -3.76 19.44
CA HIS A 205 -6.12 -3.00 18.80
C HIS A 205 -5.68 -2.19 17.56
N ILE A 206 -4.49 -1.61 17.59
CA ILE A 206 -3.94 -0.82 16.46
C ILE A 206 -3.47 -1.74 15.33
N GLY A 207 -2.78 -2.84 15.66
CA GLY A 207 -2.35 -3.82 14.66
C GLY A 207 -3.53 -4.47 13.94
N GLN A 208 -4.61 -4.76 14.65
CA GLN A 208 -5.87 -5.25 14.08
C GLN A 208 -6.46 -4.22 13.11
N ALA A 209 -6.63 -2.97 13.55
CA ALA A 209 -7.16 -1.91 12.69
C ALA A 209 -6.30 -1.65 11.43
N VAL A 210 -4.97 -1.70 11.56
CA VAL A 210 -4.05 -1.60 10.41
C VAL A 210 -4.20 -2.80 9.48
N THR A 211 -4.28 -4.02 10.02
CA THR A 211 -4.46 -5.26 9.25
C THR A 211 -5.75 -5.21 8.44
N ASP A 212 -6.87 -4.85 9.08
CA ASP A 212 -8.18 -4.76 8.44
C ASP A 212 -8.19 -3.72 7.31
N LEU A 213 -7.61 -2.53 7.57
CA LEU A 213 -7.57 -1.48 6.58
C LEU A 213 -6.61 -1.80 5.43
N ALA A 214 -5.45 -2.41 5.71
CA ALA A 214 -4.51 -2.85 4.68
C ALA A 214 -5.14 -3.90 3.76
N HIS A 215 -5.84 -4.88 4.33
CA HIS A 215 -6.57 -5.88 3.56
C HIS A 215 -7.65 -5.23 2.68
N TRP A 216 -8.45 -4.33 3.25
CA TRP A 216 -9.49 -3.61 2.52
C TRP A 216 -8.92 -2.77 1.36
N LEU A 217 -7.73 -2.20 1.52
CA LEU A 217 -7.02 -1.45 0.48
C LEU A 217 -6.37 -2.35 -0.60
N GLY A 218 -6.41 -3.67 -0.43
CA GLY A 218 -5.92 -4.65 -1.40
C GLY A 218 -4.44 -5.01 -1.27
N TYR A 219 -3.82 -4.74 -0.13
CA TYR A 219 -2.47 -5.24 0.18
C TYR A 219 -2.54 -6.72 0.57
N ARG A 220 -1.43 -7.44 0.35
CA ARG A 220 -1.22 -8.72 1.03
C ARG A 220 -0.82 -8.42 2.47
N VAL A 221 -1.48 -9.01 3.46
CA VAL A 221 -1.23 -8.69 4.87
C VAL A 221 -0.63 -9.89 5.58
N VAL A 222 0.49 -9.66 6.25
CA VAL A 222 1.14 -10.64 7.13
C VAL A 222 1.08 -10.09 8.55
N ALA A 223 0.52 -10.85 9.48
CA ALA A 223 0.38 -10.42 10.87
C ALA A 223 1.21 -11.32 11.81
N THR A 224 1.93 -10.70 12.74
CA THR A 224 2.69 -11.41 13.77
C THR A 224 2.56 -10.76 15.14
N ASP A 225 2.46 -11.59 16.19
CA ASP A 225 2.43 -11.19 17.60
C ASP A 225 2.96 -12.36 18.44
N ASP A 226 3.77 -12.04 19.45
CA ASP A 226 4.41 -13.01 20.34
C ASP A 226 3.47 -13.50 21.47
N ARG A 227 2.31 -12.87 21.65
CA ARG A 227 1.38 -13.22 22.72
C ARG A 227 0.44 -14.35 22.29
N PRO A 228 0.34 -15.42 23.10
CA PRO A 228 -0.61 -16.50 22.83
C PRO A 228 -2.05 -15.97 22.86
N GLY A 229 -2.90 -16.49 21.96
CA GLY A 229 -4.32 -16.13 21.88
C GLY A 229 -4.63 -14.81 21.17
N THR A 230 -3.62 -14.03 20.78
CA THR A 230 -3.84 -12.72 20.13
C THR A 230 -4.24 -12.89 18.66
N LEU A 231 -3.76 -13.95 18.02
CA LEU A 231 -3.93 -14.24 16.60
C LEU A 231 -4.91 -15.41 16.37
N ASP A 232 -5.90 -15.59 17.24
CA ASP A 232 -6.84 -16.72 17.15
C ASP A 232 -7.90 -16.54 16.05
N ASP A 233 -8.22 -15.30 15.64
CA ASP A 233 -9.20 -15.00 14.58
C ASP A 233 -8.85 -13.79 13.68
N PRO A 234 -7.65 -13.72 13.08
CA PRO A 234 -7.21 -12.60 12.24
C PRO A 234 -7.73 -12.75 10.79
N THR A 235 -9.04 -12.62 10.57
CA THR A 235 -9.67 -12.92 9.27
C THR A 235 -9.18 -12.05 8.10
N ALA A 236 -8.59 -10.90 8.38
CA ALA A 236 -8.05 -9.98 7.36
C ALA A 236 -6.59 -10.24 6.97
N ALA A 237 -5.87 -11.09 7.70
CA ALA A 237 -4.48 -11.42 7.39
C ALA A 237 -4.41 -12.60 6.41
N ASP A 238 -3.60 -12.48 5.35
CA ASP A 238 -3.34 -13.57 4.40
C ASP A 238 -2.37 -14.61 4.97
N LEU A 239 -1.50 -14.18 5.89
CA LEU A 239 -0.60 -15.04 6.65
C LEU A 239 -0.50 -14.56 8.10
N VAL A 240 -0.49 -15.52 9.02
CA VAL A 240 -0.48 -15.30 10.46
C VAL A 240 0.64 -16.10 11.06
N VAL A 241 1.54 -15.43 11.78
CA VAL A 241 2.68 -16.08 12.43
C VAL A 241 2.70 -15.69 13.90
N ALA A 242 2.27 -16.60 14.76
CA ALA A 242 2.33 -16.43 16.21
C ALA A 242 3.77 -16.65 16.69
N GLY A 243 4.42 -15.60 17.18
CA GLY A 243 5.83 -15.65 17.52
C GLY A 243 6.54 -14.30 17.33
N PRO A 244 7.87 -14.27 17.48
CA PRO A 244 8.69 -13.11 17.15
C PRO A 244 8.74 -12.87 15.63
N VAL A 245 9.09 -11.65 15.23
CA VAL A 245 9.15 -11.27 13.81
C VAL A 245 10.10 -12.15 12.98
N SER A 246 11.14 -12.72 13.59
CA SER A 246 12.09 -13.59 12.89
C SER A 246 11.40 -14.80 12.26
N GLU A 247 10.42 -15.40 12.95
CA GLU A 247 9.66 -16.54 12.42
C GLU A 247 8.74 -16.14 11.26
N ALA A 248 8.26 -14.89 11.25
CA ALA A 248 7.48 -14.36 10.13
C ALA A 248 8.37 -14.14 8.90
N LEU A 249 9.60 -13.66 9.10
CA LEU A 249 10.57 -13.43 8.04
C LEU A 249 11.14 -14.74 7.45
N GLU A 250 11.01 -15.87 8.13
CA GLU A 250 11.33 -17.19 7.56
C GLU A 250 10.31 -17.67 6.52
N GLN A 251 9.11 -17.08 6.51
CA GLN A 251 7.99 -17.49 5.65
C GLN A 251 7.65 -16.47 4.57
N VAL A 252 8.29 -15.30 4.59
CA VAL A 252 7.98 -14.19 3.71
C VAL A 252 9.27 -13.51 3.26
N ASP A 253 9.49 -13.52 1.94
CA ASP A 253 10.53 -12.71 1.32
C ASP A 253 10.00 -11.29 1.09
N LEU A 254 10.47 -10.33 1.90
CA LEU A 254 10.12 -8.93 1.74
C LEU A 254 10.98 -8.27 0.65
N THR A 255 10.32 -7.49 -0.19
CA THR A 255 10.89 -6.78 -1.33
C THR A 255 10.90 -5.27 -1.08
N PRO A 256 11.60 -4.47 -1.93
CA PRO A 256 11.56 -3.02 -1.85
C PRO A 256 10.18 -2.37 -2.06
N ARG A 257 9.16 -3.14 -2.45
CA ARG A 257 7.76 -2.68 -2.59
C ARG A 257 6.93 -2.91 -1.33
N ASP A 258 7.48 -3.63 -0.34
CA ASP A 258 6.76 -4.05 0.85
C ASP A 258 7.00 -3.10 2.03
N HIS A 259 6.13 -3.18 3.02
CA HIS A 259 6.12 -2.29 4.19
C HIS A 259 6.07 -3.07 5.49
N ALA A 260 6.89 -2.69 6.46
CA ALA A 260 6.83 -3.19 7.83
C ALA A 260 6.23 -2.15 8.76
N VAL A 261 5.19 -2.54 9.51
CA VAL A 261 4.48 -1.72 10.48
C VAL A 261 4.70 -2.28 11.88
N VAL A 262 5.54 -1.62 12.66
CA VAL A 262 5.91 -2.01 14.03
C VAL A 262 5.00 -1.29 15.02
N VAL A 263 4.02 -1.99 15.57
CA VAL A 263 3.01 -1.48 16.51
C VAL A 263 3.05 -2.26 17.83
N THR A 264 4.26 -2.46 18.35
CA THR A 264 4.49 -3.28 19.55
C THR A 264 4.22 -2.51 20.86
N ARG A 265 4.19 -3.25 21.97
CA ARG A 265 3.89 -2.72 23.31
C ARG A 265 5.05 -2.05 24.04
N ASN A 266 6.31 -2.27 23.64
CA ASN A 266 7.46 -1.70 24.35
C ASN A 266 8.73 -1.58 23.46
N THR A 267 9.71 -0.84 23.96
CA THR A 267 10.99 -0.60 23.27
C THR A 267 11.82 -1.87 23.09
N ASP A 268 11.76 -2.86 23.99
CA ASP A 268 12.54 -4.10 23.83
C ASP A 268 12.12 -4.83 22.56
N LEU A 269 10.81 -4.93 22.31
CA LEU A 269 10.24 -5.55 21.12
C LEU A 269 10.47 -4.73 19.85
N ASP A 270 10.46 -3.39 19.94
CA ASP A 270 10.84 -2.54 18.81
C ASP A 270 12.28 -2.82 18.39
N VAL A 271 13.20 -2.90 19.36
CA VAL A 271 14.62 -3.19 19.09
C VAL A 271 14.78 -4.57 18.47
N GLU A 272 14.16 -5.60 19.05
CA GLU A 272 14.16 -6.97 18.50
C GLU A 272 13.65 -6.98 17.05
N SER A 273 12.54 -6.30 16.80
CA SER A 273 11.94 -6.24 15.47
C SER A 273 12.85 -5.56 14.45
N LEU A 274 13.44 -4.43 14.84
CA LEU A 274 14.26 -3.62 13.96
C LEU A 274 15.61 -4.27 13.65
N VAL A 275 16.20 -5.04 14.58
CA VAL A 275 17.40 -5.83 14.31
C VAL A 275 17.17 -6.80 13.17
N CYS A 276 16.00 -7.45 13.10
CA CYS A 276 15.66 -8.36 12.00
C CYS A 276 15.28 -7.59 10.73
N LEU A 277 14.42 -6.58 10.81
CA LEU A 277 13.91 -5.87 9.63
C LEU A 277 15.01 -5.13 8.86
N LEU A 278 15.99 -4.56 9.56
CA LEU A 278 17.09 -3.81 8.93
C LEU A 278 18.02 -4.70 8.09
N THR A 279 17.99 -6.03 8.26
CA THR A 279 18.73 -6.97 7.41
C THR A 279 17.96 -7.37 6.16
N THR A 280 16.73 -6.91 5.98
CA THR A 280 15.88 -7.22 4.82
C THR A 280 15.88 -6.09 3.80
N ASP A 281 15.40 -6.39 2.59
CA ASP A 281 15.22 -5.42 1.50
C ASP A 281 13.85 -4.71 1.55
N VAL A 282 13.12 -4.79 2.68
CA VAL A 282 11.82 -4.13 2.83
C VAL A 282 11.90 -2.63 2.50
N GLY A 283 10.95 -2.16 1.71
CA GLY A 283 10.93 -0.81 1.15
C GLY A 283 10.75 0.29 2.19
N SER A 284 9.92 0.04 3.20
CA SER A 284 9.75 0.99 4.30
C SER A 284 9.54 0.29 5.64
N ILE A 285 10.07 0.89 6.70
CA ILE A 285 9.88 0.44 8.08
C ILE A 285 9.29 1.61 8.86
N GLY A 286 8.11 1.41 9.44
CA GLY A 286 7.48 2.41 10.29
C GLY A 286 7.29 1.88 11.71
N VAL A 287 7.61 2.69 12.71
CA VAL A 287 7.47 2.35 14.12
C VAL A 287 6.47 3.28 14.79
N MET A 288 5.53 2.68 15.51
CA MET A 288 4.60 3.42 16.36
C MET A 288 5.26 3.77 17.69
N GLY A 289 5.18 5.05 18.07
CA GLY A 289 5.61 5.47 19.40
C GLY A 289 5.85 6.96 19.51
N SER A 290 5.89 7.45 20.75
CA SER A 290 6.31 8.83 21.02
C SER A 290 7.76 9.08 20.61
N ALA A 291 8.12 10.34 20.36
CA ALA A 291 9.50 10.75 20.09
C ALA A 291 10.49 10.24 21.15
N ARG A 292 10.07 10.21 22.43
CA ARG A 292 10.88 9.69 23.53
C ARG A 292 11.11 8.17 23.44
N ARG A 293 10.08 7.40 23.08
CA ARG A 293 10.20 5.94 22.88
C ARG A 293 11.14 5.67 21.70
N TRP A 294 11.01 6.44 20.63
CA TRP A 294 11.89 6.34 19.47
C TRP A 294 13.35 6.67 19.80
N GLU A 295 13.61 7.74 20.55
CA GLU A 295 14.96 8.11 20.99
C GLU A 295 15.61 6.99 21.81
N THR A 296 14.86 6.39 22.72
CA THR A 296 15.32 5.25 23.54
C THR A 296 15.62 4.03 22.68
N THR A 297 14.77 3.76 21.67
CA THR A 297 14.94 2.66 20.71
C THR A 297 16.20 2.86 19.87
N CYS A 298 16.40 4.07 19.31
CA CYS A 298 17.59 4.45 18.58
C CYS A 298 18.87 4.31 19.40
N GLN A 299 18.85 4.69 20.68
CA GLN A 299 20.01 4.55 21.55
C GLN A 299 20.42 3.06 21.66
N ARG A 300 19.46 2.19 21.96
CA ARG A 300 19.71 0.75 22.10
C ARG A 300 20.17 0.09 20.81
N LEU A 301 19.58 0.47 19.67
CA LEU A 301 20.03 -0.03 18.36
C LEU A 301 21.48 0.36 18.06
N ARG A 302 21.90 1.58 18.41
CA ARG A 302 23.31 2.00 18.27
C ARG A 302 24.24 1.20 19.18
N GLU A 303 23.81 0.90 20.41
CA GLU A 303 24.56 0.04 21.34
C GLU A 303 24.75 -1.39 20.76
N LEU A 304 23.81 -1.85 19.94
CA LEU A 304 23.88 -3.12 19.19
C LEU A 304 24.62 -3.02 17.85
N GLY A 305 25.14 -1.84 17.48
CA GLY A 305 25.93 -1.64 16.27
C GLY A 305 25.15 -1.18 15.04
N THR A 306 23.85 -0.88 15.15
CA THR A 306 23.07 -0.31 14.04
C THR A 306 23.61 1.05 13.65
N THR A 307 23.83 1.26 12.34
CA THR A 307 24.44 2.49 11.85
C THR A 307 23.44 3.65 11.76
N PRO A 308 23.90 4.90 11.73
CA PRO A 308 23.01 6.05 11.47
C PRO A 308 22.29 5.97 10.13
N ASP A 309 22.87 5.32 9.11
CA ASP A 309 22.24 5.17 7.80
C ASP A 309 21.13 4.11 7.82
N ASP A 310 21.31 3.02 8.57
CA ASP A 310 20.24 2.03 8.80
C ASP A 310 19.04 2.68 9.49
N LEU A 311 19.29 3.51 10.51
CA LEU A 311 18.23 4.22 11.24
C LEU A 311 17.44 5.20 10.35
N LYS A 312 18.02 5.71 9.24
CA LYS A 312 17.28 6.55 8.28
C LYS A 312 16.23 5.78 7.50
N ARG A 313 16.32 4.45 7.43
CA ARG A 313 15.29 3.59 6.81
C ARG A 313 14.02 3.51 7.65
N VAL A 314 14.06 3.95 8.91
CA VAL A 314 12.94 3.82 9.86
C VAL A 314 12.22 5.17 10.05
N ALA A 315 10.93 5.18 9.80
CA ALA A 315 10.05 6.30 10.09
C ALA A 315 9.40 6.14 11.47
N SER A 316 9.55 7.15 12.34
CA SER A 316 8.89 7.18 13.64
C SER A 316 8.59 8.63 14.06
N PRO A 317 7.36 8.96 14.50
CA PRO A 317 6.19 8.09 14.51
C PRO A 317 5.77 7.69 13.08
N ILE A 318 5.29 6.44 12.93
CA ILE A 318 4.65 6.00 11.69
C ILE A 318 3.32 6.72 11.48
N GLY A 319 2.99 6.98 10.22
CA GLY A 319 1.75 7.61 9.78
C GLY A 319 1.87 9.09 9.45
N LEU A 320 0.86 9.63 8.77
CA LEU A 320 0.73 11.05 8.51
C LEU A 320 0.20 11.79 9.76
N GLU A 321 0.62 13.03 9.96
CA GLU A 321 0.16 13.88 11.05
C GLU A 321 -1.30 14.33 10.86
N LEU A 322 -2.25 13.47 11.26
CA LEU A 322 -3.70 13.70 11.16
C LEU A 322 -4.33 14.12 12.50
N GLY A 323 -3.58 14.05 13.61
CA GLY A 323 -4.14 14.19 14.96
C GLY A 323 -4.99 12.99 15.39
N ALA A 324 -4.69 11.80 14.89
CA ALA A 324 -5.40 10.56 15.18
C ALA A 324 -5.30 10.16 16.66
N GLU A 325 -6.41 9.74 17.26
CA GLU A 325 -6.47 9.35 18.68
C GLU A 325 -6.89 7.89 18.90
N ASN A 326 -7.81 7.37 18.09
CA ASN A 326 -8.30 5.99 18.20
C ASN A 326 -7.58 5.03 17.22
N PRO A 327 -7.68 3.70 17.43
CA PRO A 327 -7.00 2.72 16.57
C PRO A 327 -7.31 2.85 15.08
N GLU A 328 -8.56 3.14 14.74
CA GLU A 328 -9.03 3.25 13.36
C GLU A 328 -8.45 4.49 12.66
N GLU A 329 -8.43 5.64 13.33
CA GLU A 329 -7.79 6.87 12.83
C GLU A 329 -6.27 6.69 12.69
N ILE A 330 -5.63 6.00 13.63
CA ILE A 330 -4.21 5.67 13.56
C ILE A 330 -3.95 4.76 12.36
N ALA A 331 -4.80 3.75 12.12
CA ALA A 331 -4.70 2.91 10.95
C ALA A 331 -4.83 3.72 9.65
N VAL A 332 -5.78 4.67 9.57
CA VAL A 332 -5.89 5.60 8.43
C VAL A 332 -4.61 6.43 8.24
N SER A 333 -4.04 6.97 9.32
CA SER A 333 -2.78 7.72 9.29
C SER A 333 -1.62 6.88 8.74
N VAL A 334 -1.47 5.64 9.22
CA VAL A 334 -0.45 4.68 8.78
C VAL A 334 -0.63 4.31 7.32
N MET A 335 -1.83 3.85 6.94
CA MET A 335 -2.08 3.41 5.58
C MET A 335 -2.06 4.55 4.57
N ALA A 336 -2.42 5.77 4.96
CA ALA A 336 -2.27 6.94 4.10
C ALA A 336 -0.78 7.24 3.79
N GLN A 337 0.12 7.05 4.77
CA GLN A 337 1.55 7.16 4.52
C GLN A 337 2.04 6.07 3.56
N ILE A 338 1.64 4.82 3.77
CA ILE A 338 2.01 3.69 2.91
C ILE A 338 1.53 3.93 1.46
N VAL A 339 0.26 4.30 1.28
CA VAL A 339 -0.29 4.64 -0.04
C VAL A 339 0.48 5.80 -0.68
N ALA A 340 0.90 6.81 0.09
CA ALA A 340 1.69 7.91 -0.44
C ALA A 340 3.08 7.44 -0.93
N LEU A 341 3.72 6.52 -0.21
CA LEU A 341 5.00 5.92 -0.60
C LEU A 341 4.87 5.15 -1.92
N ASP A 342 3.87 4.28 -2.05
CA ASP A 342 3.58 3.51 -3.27
C ASP A 342 3.34 4.39 -4.50
N ARG A 343 2.75 5.57 -4.32
CA ARG A 343 2.52 6.52 -5.42
C ARG A 343 3.74 7.37 -5.75
N SER A 344 4.69 7.50 -4.83
CA SER A 344 5.91 8.26 -5.03
C SER A 344 6.98 7.47 -5.79
N THR A 345 7.01 6.15 -5.62
CA THR A 345 7.89 5.24 -6.38
C THR A 345 7.41 5.03 -7.82
N ALA A 346 6.11 5.20 -8.09
CA ALA A 346 5.53 5.09 -9.42
C ALA A 346 5.66 6.38 -10.30
N ARG A 347 6.33 7.43 -9.82
CA ARG A 347 6.51 8.72 -10.52
C ARG A 347 7.96 8.98 -10.85
#